data_AF-A0AAD7LMW9-F1
#
_entry.id   AF-A0AAD7LMW9-F1
#
_cell.length_a   1.000
_cell.length_b   1.000
_cell.length_c   1.000
_cell.angle_alpha   90.00
_cell.angle_beta   90.00
_cell.angle_gamma   90.00
#
_symmetry.space_group_name_H-M   'P 1'
#
loop_
_entity.id
_entity.type
_entity.pdbx_description
1 polymer ?
#
loop_
_entity_poly.entity_id
_entity_poly.type
_entity_poly.pdbx_seq_one_letter_code
_entity_poly.pdbx_strand_id
1 'polypeptide(L)'
;MAPTIFFIFLSLLFIPARTHLELNEEGFISVEISDKGLDYAKDVLIDEAISSIIPLQLPQIEKTVEVVLIGKVKMVLSSITIYHVNINSSLVKTGEAGITLVASGATAYLSMNWKYSYSNWLFEITDSGDASVQVKGMEVGLTVDFKKQEEFLKLILLDYGCYVKRISIELHGGASWLYQVVVDAFEGQIASAVEDGISEKVREGISKLDVLLQSLPKQIPIDETAALSVSFVKNPVLSNSSIEFEINGLFTARNEILASRYYLRGSGISIPCSGSANMIKISVNENVFNSASLVYFNADYMQWIVDELPNQTFLNTAKWKYIIPRLYKQYPNADMEFNISLTSPPIIQVVNQDIESTIYIDLILNVLEVGEVIPVACILLEINASGSAEIIRNNLAGIIRVKGFSTHLKWSNIGKLNMLLIQTAMSAIPQSHRGAIYKLAPTTRISIASSSWFYSSEC
;
A
#
# COMPACT_ATOMS: atom_id res chain seq x y z
N MET A 1 7.54 -9.78 -68.04
CA MET A 1 7.94 -9.82 -66.61
C MET A 1 7.14 -8.77 -65.86
N ALA A 2 5.92 -9.10 -65.41
CA ALA A 2 5.08 -8.21 -64.60
C ALA A 2 3.87 -8.90 -63.88
N PRO A 3 3.90 -10.18 -63.41
CA PRO A 3 2.84 -10.68 -62.53
C PRO A 3 3.23 -10.77 -61.04
N THR A 4 4.51 -10.53 -60.70
CA THR A 4 5.03 -10.76 -59.33
C THR A 4 4.79 -9.61 -58.36
N ILE A 5 4.45 -8.41 -58.84
CA ILE A 5 4.28 -7.22 -57.99
C ILE A 5 2.86 -7.14 -57.38
N PHE A 6 1.86 -7.76 -58.01
CA PHE A 6 0.48 -7.73 -57.52
C PHE A 6 0.25 -8.64 -56.30
N PHE A 7 1.02 -9.73 -56.17
CA PHE A 7 0.93 -10.63 -55.01
C PHE A 7 1.53 -10.05 -53.72
N ILE A 8 2.53 -9.18 -53.82
CA ILE A 8 3.18 -8.54 -52.66
C ILE A 8 2.26 -7.49 -52.02
N PHE A 9 1.42 -6.82 -52.81
CA PHE A 9 0.43 -5.86 -52.30
C PHE A 9 -0.79 -6.53 -51.66
N LEU A 10 -1.16 -7.75 -52.08
CA LEU A 10 -2.29 -8.48 -51.48
C LEU A 10 -1.91 -9.14 -50.15
N SER A 11 -0.64 -9.52 -49.95
CA SER A 11 -0.15 -10.05 -48.65
C SER A 11 -0.09 -8.99 -47.54
N LEU A 12 -0.12 -7.70 -47.87
CA LEU A 12 -0.16 -6.61 -46.89
C LEU A 12 -1.59 -6.33 -46.34
N LEU A 13 -2.63 -6.93 -46.94
CA LEU A 13 -4.02 -6.79 -46.49
C LEU A 13 -4.48 -7.89 -45.52
N PHE A 14 -3.61 -8.85 -45.18
CA PHE A 14 -3.89 -9.93 -44.22
C PHE A 14 -2.95 -9.89 -43.00
N ILE A 15 -2.60 -8.69 -42.52
CA ILE A 15 -2.13 -8.57 -41.14
C ILE A 15 -3.39 -8.66 -40.28
N PRO A 16 -3.54 -9.66 -39.38
CA PRO A 16 -4.63 -9.63 -38.42
C PRO A 16 -4.46 -8.33 -37.65
N ALA A 17 -5.47 -7.47 -37.69
CA ALA A 17 -5.52 -6.31 -36.84
C ALA A 17 -5.41 -6.83 -35.40
N ARG A 18 -4.21 -6.78 -34.82
CA ARG A 18 -4.06 -6.81 -33.37
C ARG A 18 -4.83 -5.59 -32.93
N THR A 19 -5.99 -5.81 -32.34
CA THR A 19 -6.73 -4.77 -31.65
C THR A 19 -5.79 -4.23 -30.59
N HIS A 20 -5.15 -3.10 -30.89
CA HIS A 20 -4.58 -2.26 -29.88
C HIS A 20 -5.80 -1.81 -29.07
N LEU A 21 -6.01 -2.45 -27.91
CA LEU A 21 -6.93 -1.93 -26.91
C LEU A 21 -6.35 -0.57 -26.50
N GLU A 22 -6.81 0.50 -27.15
CA GLU A 22 -6.67 1.85 -26.63
C GLU A 22 -7.56 1.91 -25.38
N LEU A 23 -7.00 1.51 -24.24
CA LEU A 23 -7.56 1.81 -22.93
C LEU A 23 -7.43 3.32 -22.75
N ASN A 24 -8.49 4.04 -23.11
CA ASN A 24 -8.57 5.50 -23.13
C ASN A 24 -8.81 6.11 -21.73
N GLU A 25 -8.70 5.31 -20.67
CA GLU A 25 -8.95 5.71 -19.28
C GLU A 25 -7.80 5.19 -18.38
N GLU A 26 -7.30 6.03 -17.46
CA GLU A 26 -6.25 5.59 -16.53
C GLU A 26 -6.82 4.64 -15.49
N GLY A 27 -6.18 3.49 -15.32
CA GLY A 27 -6.29 2.76 -14.07
C GLY A 27 -5.50 3.48 -13.00
N PHE A 28 -6.13 3.64 -11.84
CA PHE A 28 -5.50 4.14 -10.62
C PHE A 28 -6.09 3.42 -9.42
N ILE A 29 -5.37 3.47 -8.31
CA ILE A 29 -5.90 3.09 -6.99
C ILE A 29 -5.93 4.37 -6.17
N SER A 30 -7.07 4.68 -5.57
CA SER A 30 -7.17 5.76 -4.58
C SER A 30 -7.26 5.19 -3.18
N VAL A 31 -6.57 5.84 -2.24
CA VAL A 31 -6.54 5.49 -0.83
C VAL A 31 -6.95 6.72 -0.04
N GLU A 32 -8.09 6.63 0.62
CA GLU A 32 -8.63 7.69 1.48
C GLU A 32 -8.43 7.30 2.94
N ILE A 33 -7.75 8.17 3.70
CA ILE A 33 -7.60 8.06 5.15
C ILE A 33 -8.56 9.08 5.78
N SER A 34 -9.53 8.61 6.55
CA SER A 34 -10.52 9.48 7.21
C SER A 34 -9.96 10.10 8.49
N ASP A 35 -10.66 11.08 9.06
CA ASP A 35 -10.33 11.64 10.38
C ASP A 35 -10.17 10.57 11.47
N LYS A 36 -10.95 9.48 11.40
CA LYS A 36 -10.82 8.36 12.34
C LYS A 36 -9.47 7.63 12.17
N GLY A 37 -9.02 7.49 10.92
CA GLY A 37 -7.70 6.92 10.62
C GLY A 37 -6.57 7.85 11.06
N LEU A 38 -6.75 9.16 10.88
CA LEU A 38 -5.80 10.18 11.33
C LEU A 38 -5.72 10.26 12.85
N ASP A 39 -6.85 10.16 13.55
CA ASP A 39 -6.92 10.16 15.01
C ASP A 39 -6.17 8.96 15.61
N TYR A 40 -6.35 7.78 15.00
CA TYR A 40 -5.56 6.61 15.35
C TYR A 40 -4.06 6.80 15.05
N ALA A 41 -3.70 7.32 13.87
CA ALA A 41 -2.30 7.56 13.52
C ALA A 41 -1.63 8.58 14.44
N LYS A 42 -2.36 9.61 14.89
CA LYS A 42 -1.90 10.57 15.89
C LYS A 42 -1.45 9.87 17.17
N ASP A 43 -2.25 8.96 17.72
CA ASP A 43 -1.92 8.31 18.98
C ASP A 43 -0.64 7.47 18.85
N VAL A 44 -0.53 6.69 17.76
CA VAL A 44 0.68 5.92 17.45
C VAL A 44 1.91 6.83 17.30
N LEU A 45 1.79 7.93 16.57
CA LEU A 45 2.90 8.86 16.35
C LEU A 45 3.31 9.61 17.63
N ILE A 46 2.37 9.90 18.52
CA ILE A 46 2.66 10.51 19.81
C ILE A 46 3.45 9.55 20.70
N ASP A 47 3.04 8.29 20.78
CA ASP A 47 3.74 7.28 21.58
C ASP A 47 5.18 7.05 21.08
N GLU A 48 5.35 7.00 19.76
CA GLU A 48 6.68 6.90 19.12
C GLU A 48 7.51 8.17 19.35
N ALA A 49 6.89 9.35 19.30
CA ALA A 49 7.57 10.61 19.60
C ALA A 49 8.07 10.63 21.05
N ILE A 50 7.24 10.27 22.04
CA ILE A 50 7.67 10.21 23.45
C ILE A 50 8.83 9.23 23.60
N SER A 51 8.72 8.04 23.01
CA SER A 51 9.71 6.96 23.13
C SER A 51 11.04 7.31 22.47
N SER A 52 11.02 8.07 21.37
CA SER A 52 12.24 8.44 20.63
C SER A 52 12.90 9.72 21.14
N ILE A 53 12.16 10.58 21.82
CA ILE A 53 12.66 11.86 22.37
C ILE A 53 13.30 11.68 23.74
N ILE A 54 12.80 10.75 24.55
CA ILE A 54 13.18 10.61 25.96
C ILE A 54 14.22 9.49 26.13
N PRO A 55 15.32 9.73 26.88
CA PRO A 55 15.65 10.97 27.61
C PRO A 55 16.17 12.09 26.70
N LEU A 56 15.69 13.31 26.92
CA LEU A 56 16.16 14.50 26.19
C LEU A 56 17.10 15.32 27.06
N GLN A 57 18.34 15.50 26.59
CA GLN A 57 19.32 16.38 27.22
C GLN A 57 19.15 17.81 26.72
N LEU A 58 18.99 18.75 27.65
CA LEU A 58 18.89 20.18 27.40
C LEU A 58 20.24 20.88 27.64
N PRO A 59 20.51 22.01 26.98
CA PRO A 59 21.77 22.73 27.13
C PRO A 59 21.98 23.23 28.56
N GLN A 60 23.24 23.30 28.98
CA GLN A 60 23.64 23.92 30.24
C GLN A 60 23.27 25.41 30.26
N ILE A 61 22.80 25.88 31.40
CA ILE A 61 22.37 27.26 31.61
C ILE A 61 23.29 27.91 32.65
N GLU A 62 23.94 29.02 32.29
CA GLU A 62 24.81 29.77 33.20
C GLU A 62 24.32 31.20 33.37
N LYS A 63 24.29 31.70 34.61
CA LYS A 63 23.89 33.08 34.90
C LYS A 63 24.60 33.60 36.14
N THR A 64 24.92 34.89 36.13
CA THR A 64 25.34 35.61 37.34
C THR A 64 24.13 36.32 37.92
N VAL A 65 23.77 35.98 39.16
CA VAL A 65 22.61 36.55 39.86
C VAL A 65 23.11 37.43 41.00
N GLU A 66 22.50 38.60 41.15
CA GLU A 66 22.78 39.49 42.28
C GLU A 66 21.81 39.18 43.41
N VAL A 67 22.36 38.70 44.54
CA VAL A 67 21.59 38.29 45.71
C VAL A 67 21.77 39.31 46.82
N VAL A 68 20.66 39.81 47.36
CA VAL A 68 20.64 40.79 48.45
C VAL A 68 21.45 40.25 49.64
N LEU A 69 22.36 41.07 50.18
CA LEU A 69 23.32 40.75 51.27
C LEU A 69 24.49 39.81 50.92
N ILE A 70 24.43 39.03 49.83
CA ILE A 70 25.50 38.10 49.43
C ILE A 70 26.37 38.72 48.32
N GLY A 71 25.75 39.40 47.36
CA GLY A 71 26.42 39.99 46.19
C GLY A 71 26.26 39.14 44.94
N LYS A 72 27.22 39.21 44.00
CA LYS A 72 27.16 38.49 42.72
C LYS A 72 27.52 37.02 42.90
N VAL A 73 26.59 36.14 42.55
CA VAL A 73 26.75 34.69 42.61
C VAL A 73 26.71 34.15 41.19
N LYS A 74 27.74 33.41 40.78
CA LYS A 74 27.70 32.67 39.51
C LYS A 74 26.98 31.34 39.75
N MET A 75 25.94 31.09 38.97
CA MET A 75 25.07 29.94 39.05
C MET A 75 25.14 29.15 37.74
N VAL A 76 25.19 27.83 37.84
CA VAL A 76 25.23 26.90 36.70
C VAL A 76 24.20 25.80 36.91
N LEU A 77 23.32 25.60 35.93
CA LEU A 77 22.41 24.46 35.82
C LEU A 77 22.93 23.53 34.74
N SER A 78 23.24 22.29 35.09
CA SER A 78 23.88 21.31 34.21
C SER A 78 23.15 19.97 34.24
N SER A 79 23.45 19.08 33.31
CA SER A 79 22.81 17.75 33.21
C SER A 79 21.28 17.83 33.23
N ILE A 80 20.72 18.84 32.57
CA ILE A 80 19.28 19.06 32.51
C ILE A 80 18.70 17.99 31.58
N THR A 81 17.94 17.05 32.12
CA THR A 81 17.40 15.91 31.37
C THR A 81 15.90 15.81 31.57
N ILE A 82 15.12 15.83 30.47
CA ILE A 82 13.73 15.38 30.48
C ILE A 82 13.75 13.86 30.41
N TYR A 83 13.23 13.20 31.43
CA TYR A 83 13.24 11.74 31.54
C TYR A 83 11.85 11.10 31.46
N HIS A 84 10.79 11.91 31.50
CA HIS A 84 9.42 11.42 31.37
C HIS A 84 8.48 12.54 30.90
N VAL A 85 7.52 12.21 30.04
CA VAL A 85 6.46 13.13 29.58
C VAL A 85 5.13 12.39 29.64
N ASN A 86 4.11 13.06 30.16
CA ASN A 86 2.73 12.57 30.15
C ASN A 86 1.84 13.56 29.40
N ILE A 87 1.08 13.10 28.41
CA ILE A 87 0.18 13.92 27.59
C ILE A 87 -1.25 13.68 28.06
N ASN A 88 -1.96 14.75 28.42
CA ASN A 88 -3.33 14.64 28.93
C ASN A 88 -4.37 14.46 27.81
N SER A 89 -4.20 15.18 26.71
CA SER A 89 -5.11 15.14 25.57
C SER A 89 -4.39 15.49 24.28
N SER A 90 -4.83 14.93 23.17
CA SER A 90 -4.30 15.24 21.85
C SER A 90 -5.44 15.32 20.83
N LEU A 91 -5.23 16.12 19.78
CA LEU A 91 -6.20 16.38 18.72
C LEU A 91 -5.48 16.39 17.38
N VAL A 92 -6.11 15.82 16.36
CA VAL A 92 -5.72 15.99 14.96
C VAL A 92 -6.88 16.62 14.21
N LYS A 93 -6.58 17.56 13.32
CA LYS A 93 -7.55 18.20 12.44
C LYS A 93 -6.99 18.30 11.04
N THR A 94 -7.84 17.94 10.09
CA THR A 94 -7.57 17.99 8.66
C THR A 94 -8.23 19.23 8.07
N GLY A 95 -7.55 19.92 7.18
CA GLY A 95 -8.11 21.05 6.45
C GLY A 95 -7.37 21.28 5.13
N GLU A 96 -7.91 22.15 4.29
CA GLU A 96 -7.35 22.43 2.95
C GLU A 96 -5.90 22.96 3.01
N ALA A 97 -5.50 23.57 4.13
CA ALA A 97 -4.17 24.16 4.33
C ALA A 97 -3.15 23.18 4.95
N GLY A 98 -3.58 21.99 5.39
CA GLY A 98 -2.70 21.03 6.06
C GLY A 98 -3.40 20.22 7.16
N ILE A 99 -2.59 19.44 7.88
CA ILE A 99 -3.01 18.58 8.98
C ILE A 99 -2.35 19.12 10.23
N THR A 100 -3.17 19.56 11.18
CA THR A 100 -2.70 20.11 12.45
C THR A 100 -2.86 19.06 13.54
N LEU A 101 -1.77 18.75 14.22
CA LEU A 101 -1.73 17.93 15.43
C LEU A 101 -1.39 18.83 16.62
N VAL A 102 -2.16 18.70 17.70
CA VAL A 102 -1.93 19.41 18.96
C VAL A 102 -1.96 18.43 20.11
N ALA A 103 -0.91 18.41 20.92
CA ALA A 103 -0.87 17.77 22.23
C ALA A 103 -1.00 18.86 23.30
N SER A 104 -2.00 18.74 24.17
CA SER A 104 -2.35 19.77 25.16
C SER A 104 -2.29 19.25 26.58
N GLY A 105 -1.90 20.14 27.50
CA GLY A 105 -1.89 19.84 28.93
C GLY A 105 -0.81 18.84 29.34
N ALA A 106 0.26 18.71 28.56
CA ALA A 106 1.33 17.79 28.85
C ALA A 106 2.11 18.20 30.12
N THR A 107 2.65 17.20 30.80
CA THR A 107 3.53 17.38 31.97
C THR A 107 4.86 16.69 31.68
N ALA A 108 5.96 17.43 31.73
CA ALA A 108 7.31 16.88 31.58
C ALA A 108 8.04 16.89 32.93
N TYR A 109 8.77 15.81 33.20
CA TYR A 109 9.57 15.63 34.41
C TYR A 109 11.04 15.67 34.04
N LEU A 110 11.78 16.51 34.75
CA LEU A 110 13.18 16.77 34.51
C LEU A 110 14.01 16.57 35.77
N SER A 111 15.24 16.13 35.58
CA SER A 111 16.30 16.19 36.58
C SER A 111 17.36 17.19 36.12
N MET A 112 17.99 17.89 37.04
CA MET A 112 19.14 18.74 36.75
C MET A 112 20.06 18.85 37.96
N ASN A 113 21.30 19.24 37.71
CA ASN A 113 22.27 19.56 38.75
C ASN A 113 22.42 21.07 38.83
N TRP A 114 22.50 21.61 40.05
CA TRP A 114 22.80 23.02 40.27
C TRP A 114 24.15 23.16 40.96
N LYS A 115 24.87 24.23 40.62
CA LYS A 115 26.10 24.63 41.29
C LYS A 115 26.13 26.14 41.39
N TYR A 116 26.57 26.64 42.54
CA TYR A 116 26.86 28.05 42.69
C TYR A 116 28.28 28.27 43.19
N SER A 117 28.84 29.39 42.77
CA SER A 117 30.13 29.88 43.24
C SER A 117 30.01 31.36 43.55
N TYR A 118 30.36 31.71 44.78
CA TYR A 118 30.50 33.08 45.25
C TYR A 118 31.97 33.30 45.60
N SER A 119 32.58 34.31 44.98
CA SER A 119 33.94 34.73 45.31
C SER A 119 33.94 36.19 45.73
N ASN A 120 34.58 36.46 46.86
CA ASN A 120 34.91 37.81 47.31
C ASN A 120 36.39 37.87 47.68
N TRP A 121 36.92 39.06 48.00
CA TRP A 121 38.36 39.26 48.23
C TRP A 121 38.96 38.47 49.42
N LEU A 122 38.13 37.83 50.27
CA LEU A 122 38.56 37.08 51.45
C LEU A 122 38.37 35.56 51.36
N PHE A 123 37.40 35.07 50.59
CA PHE A 123 37.04 33.65 50.54
C PHE A 123 36.20 33.32 49.31
N GLU A 124 36.26 32.06 48.89
CA GLU A 124 35.43 31.47 47.84
C GLU A 124 34.54 30.39 48.46
N ILE A 125 33.23 30.48 48.22
CA ILE A 125 32.25 29.51 48.68
C ILE A 125 31.60 28.90 47.45
N THR A 126 31.59 27.58 47.41
CA THR A 126 30.93 26.81 46.36
C THR A 126 30.04 25.76 46.99
N ASP A 127 28.87 25.55 46.41
CA ASP A 127 27.95 24.49 46.80
C ASP A 127 27.28 23.92 45.55
N SER A 128 26.77 22.71 45.66
CA SER A 128 26.12 22.00 44.56
C SER A 128 25.14 20.96 45.06
N GLY A 129 24.15 20.65 44.24
CA GLY A 129 23.21 19.58 44.49
C GLY A 129 22.39 19.28 43.24
N ASP A 130 21.30 18.57 43.45
CA ASP A 130 20.40 18.14 42.38
C ASP A 130 19.04 18.82 42.52
N ALA A 131 18.25 18.80 41.46
CA ALA A 131 16.90 19.35 41.45
C ALA A 131 15.98 18.50 40.58
N SER A 132 14.73 18.42 41.01
CA SER A 132 13.63 17.87 40.23
C SER A 132 12.78 19.02 39.70
N VAL A 133 12.46 18.99 38.41
CA VAL A 133 11.66 20.05 37.77
C VAL A 133 10.44 19.43 37.09
N GLN A 134 9.29 20.04 37.28
CA GLN A 134 8.04 19.67 36.63
C GLN A 134 7.54 20.82 35.76
N VAL A 135 7.52 20.59 34.45
CA VAL A 135 6.87 21.47 33.47
C VAL A 135 5.41 21.07 33.39
N LYS A 136 4.46 21.99 33.59
CA LYS A 136 3.03 21.67 33.63
C LYS A 136 2.25 22.52 32.63
N GLY A 137 1.29 21.89 31.96
CA GLY A 137 0.45 22.57 30.96
C GLY A 137 1.23 22.91 29.70
N MET A 138 2.14 22.02 29.30
CA MET A 138 2.87 22.13 28.04
C MET A 138 1.94 21.85 26.86
N GLU A 139 2.03 22.66 25.82
CA GLU A 139 1.30 22.51 24.58
C GLU A 139 2.30 22.35 23.44
N VAL A 140 2.14 21.31 22.63
CA VAL A 140 2.97 21.04 21.45
C VAL A 140 2.05 21.01 20.24
N GLY A 141 2.34 21.85 19.25
CA GLY A 141 1.57 21.94 18.02
C GLY A 141 2.48 21.71 16.82
N LEU A 142 1.96 21.06 15.79
CA LEU A 142 2.58 21.01 14.47
C LEU A 142 1.52 20.97 13.38
N THR A 143 1.83 21.58 12.25
CA THR A 143 1.02 21.52 11.03
C THR A 143 1.88 21.00 9.89
N VAL A 144 1.40 19.97 9.21
CA VAL A 144 2.09 19.36 8.07
C VAL A 144 1.22 19.36 6.82
N ASP A 145 1.86 19.34 5.66
CA ASP A 145 1.23 19.17 4.35
C ASP A 145 1.95 18.08 3.57
N PHE A 146 1.28 17.50 2.59
CA PHE A 146 1.86 16.49 1.72
C PHE A 146 1.92 17.00 0.28
N LYS A 147 3.08 16.83 -0.36
CA LYS A 147 3.24 17.12 -1.79
C LYS A 147 3.90 15.97 -2.51
N LYS A 148 3.46 15.75 -3.75
CA LYS A 148 4.16 14.89 -4.68
C LYS A 148 5.43 15.61 -5.16
N GLN A 149 6.57 14.96 -5.01
CA GLN A 149 7.83 15.38 -5.61
C GLN A 149 8.32 14.27 -6.54
N GLU A 150 8.29 14.53 -7.85
CA GLU A 150 8.53 13.52 -8.90
C GLU A 150 7.61 12.30 -8.77
N GLU A 151 8.07 11.17 -8.23
CA GLU A 151 7.26 9.96 -7.96
C GLU A 151 7.11 9.66 -6.47
N PHE A 152 7.67 10.52 -5.60
CA PHE A 152 7.70 10.33 -4.16
C PHE A 152 6.68 11.24 -3.46
N LEU A 153 6.31 10.82 -2.25
CA LEU A 153 5.52 11.62 -1.34
C LEU A 153 6.46 12.35 -0.37
N LYS A 154 6.36 13.67 -0.35
CA LYS A 154 7.11 14.53 0.56
C LYS A 154 6.19 15.09 1.64
N LEU A 155 6.63 15.00 2.88
CA LEU A 155 6.01 15.62 4.04
C LEU A 155 6.66 16.99 4.28
N ILE A 156 5.83 18.03 4.37
CA ILE A 156 6.27 19.41 4.56
C ILE A 156 5.81 19.87 5.93
N LEU A 157 6.76 20.30 6.76
CA LEU A 157 6.46 20.94 8.05
C LEU A 157 6.15 22.42 7.79
N LEU A 158 4.89 22.83 8.00
CA LEU A 158 4.43 24.19 7.78
C LEU A 158 4.61 25.07 9.01
N ASP A 159 4.26 24.53 10.18
CA ASP A 159 4.37 25.21 11.46
C ASP A 159 4.62 24.18 12.56
N TYR A 160 5.33 24.57 13.61
CA TYR A 160 5.55 23.75 14.79
C TYR A 160 6.00 24.61 15.97
N GLY A 161 5.67 24.16 17.17
CA GLY A 161 6.12 24.84 18.37
C GLY A 161 5.75 24.09 19.64
N CYS A 162 6.38 24.54 20.71
CA CYS A 162 6.11 24.10 22.06
C CYS A 162 5.93 25.34 22.92
N TYR A 163 4.94 25.31 23.80
CA TYR A 163 4.68 26.37 24.78
C TYR A 163 4.58 25.76 26.18
N VAL A 164 5.28 26.37 27.14
CA VAL A 164 5.30 25.98 28.54
C VAL A 164 4.53 27.00 29.37
N LYS A 165 3.42 26.56 29.97
CA LYS A 165 2.59 27.43 30.81
C LYS A 165 3.23 27.76 32.16
N ARG A 166 3.83 26.78 32.84
CA ARG A 166 4.44 26.95 34.17
C ARG A 166 5.48 25.88 34.47
N ILE A 167 6.41 26.22 35.36
CA ILE A 167 7.40 25.30 35.88
C ILE A 167 7.33 25.25 37.41
N SER A 168 7.65 24.09 37.97
CA SER A 168 7.84 23.89 39.41
C SER A 168 9.23 23.28 39.60
N ILE A 169 10.07 23.91 40.41
CA ILE A 169 11.44 23.47 40.68
C ILE A 169 11.51 23.04 42.14
N GLU A 170 12.04 21.85 42.41
CA GLU A 170 12.31 21.35 43.75
C GLU A 170 13.82 21.11 43.86
N LEU A 171 14.51 21.93 44.66
CA LEU A 171 15.93 21.77 44.92
C LEU A 171 16.16 20.75 46.04
N HIS A 172 17.11 19.85 45.84
CA HIS A 172 17.57 18.89 46.83
C HIS A 172 18.98 19.26 47.30
N GLY A 173 19.13 19.54 48.59
CA GLY A 173 20.36 20.04 49.19
C GLY A 173 20.50 21.57 49.11
N GLY A 174 21.56 22.10 49.71
CA GLY A 174 21.87 23.53 49.71
C GLY A 174 21.11 24.36 50.75
N ALA A 175 21.34 25.68 50.72
CA ALA A 175 20.75 26.64 51.65
C ALA A 175 19.37 27.13 51.19
N SER A 176 18.43 27.34 52.12
CA SER A 176 17.03 27.70 51.79
C SER A 176 16.86 28.98 50.98
N TRP A 177 17.80 29.93 51.07
CA TRP A 177 17.77 31.18 50.28
C TRP A 177 17.95 30.92 48.77
N LEU A 178 18.56 29.80 48.40
CA LEU A 178 18.88 29.45 47.01
C LEU A 178 17.62 29.16 46.18
N TYR A 179 16.57 28.63 46.81
CA TYR A 179 15.35 28.22 46.13
C TYR A 179 14.71 29.38 45.36
N GLN A 180 14.46 30.49 46.04
CA GLN A 180 13.79 31.64 45.43
C GLN A 180 14.66 32.25 44.30
N VAL A 181 15.98 32.29 44.51
CA VAL A 181 16.94 32.78 43.51
C VAL A 181 16.92 31.91 42.26
N VAL A 182 16.87 30.59 42.41
CA VAL A 182 16.81 29.68 41.25
C VAL A 182 15.50 29.85 40.48
N VAL A 183 14.36 29.88 41.18
CA VAL A 183 13.04 30.05 40.56
C VAL A 183 13.00 31.38 39.79
N ASP A 184 13.28 32.50 40.45
CA ASP A 184 13.15 33.84 39.85
C ASP A 184 14.14 34.07 38.70
N ALA A 185 15.36 33.51 38.79
CA ALA A 185 16.39 33.76 37.81
C ALA A 185 16.37 32.81 36.61
N PHE A 186 15.85 31.57 36.78
CA PHE A 186 15.99 30.50 35.79
C PHE A 186 14.68 29.91 35.27
N GLU A 187 13.51 30.16 35.88
CA GLU A 187 12.24 29.59 35.40
C GLU A 187 12.04 29.84 33.89
N GLY A 188 12.17 31.08 33.43
CA GLY A 188 12.03 31.41 32.01
C GLY A 188 13.09 30.79 31.11
N GLN A 189 14.32 30.59 31.60
CA GLN A 189 15.39 29.97 30.80
C GLN A 189 15.22 28.45 30.70
N ILE A 190 14.76 27.80 31.77
CA ILE A 190 14.40 26.38 31.74
C ILE A 190 13.18 26.17 30.83
N ALA A 191 12.17 27.05 30.90
CA ALA A 191 11.01 27.01 30.00
C ALA A 191 11.43 27.11 28.54
N SER A 192 12.20 28.14 28.18
CA SER A 192 12.72 28.31 26.82
C SER A 192 13.55 27.10 26.37
N ALA A 193 14.43 26.57 27.23
CA ALA A 193 15.24 25.39 26.89
C ALA A 193 14.37 24.15 26.61
N VAL A 194 13.26 23.97 27.34
CA VAL A 194 12.28 22.89 27.10
C VAL A 194 11.52 23.13 25.80
N GLU A 195 11.03 24.36 25.58
CA GLU A 195 10.30 24.74 24.37
C GLU A 195 11.15 24.50 23.11
N ASP A 196 12.39 25.00 23.12
CA ASP A 196 13.35 24.83 22.02
C ASP A 196 13.73 23.36 21.82
N GLY A 197 14.05 22.65 22.91
CA GLY A 197 14.48 21.25 22.87
C GLY A 197 13.40 20.32 22.33
N ILE A 198 12.15 20.49 22.76
CA ILE A 198 11.01 19.71 22.27
C ILE A 198 10.71 20.07 20.81
N SER A 199 10.68 21.36 20.46
CA SER A 199 10.39 21.80 19.08
C SER A 199 11.41 21.26 18.09
N GLU A 200 12.69 21.28 18.46
CA GLU A 200 13.78 20.73 17.64
C GLU A 200 13.62 19.21 17.45
N LYS A 201 13.24 18.49 18.50
CA LYS A 201 12.99 17.05 18.41
C LYS A 201 11.76 16.69 17.57
N VAL A 202 10.70 17.49 17.63
CA VAL A 202 9.56 17.37 16.72
C VAL A 202 10.00 17.57 15.27
N ARG A 203 10.79 18.62 14.99
CA ARG A 203 11.33 18.88 13.65
C ARG A 203 12.19 17.73 13.12
N GLU A 204 13.06 17.16 13.96
CA GLU A 204 13.85 15.97 13.63
C GLU A 204 12.95 14.74 13.35
N GLY A 205 11.92 14.53 14.18
CA GLY A 205 10.94 13.44 14.02
C GLY A 205 10.17 13.52 12.71
N ILE A 206 9.69 14.71 12.34
CA ILE A 206 9.02 14.95 11.04
C ILE A 206 10.00 14.73 9.88
N SER A 207 11.26 15.14 10.02
CA SER A 207 12.28 14.87 8.99
C SER A 207 12.52 13.37 8.81
N LYS A 208 12.53 12.58 9.89
CA LYS A 208 12.63 11.11 9.80
C LYS A 208 11.39 10.50 9.14
N LEU A 209 10.21 10.98 9.49
CA LEU A 209 8.96 10.52 8.87
C LEU A 209 8.92 10.84 7.37
N ASP A 210 9.38 12.01 6.95
CA ASP A 210 9.53 12.39 5.54
C ASP A 210 10.45 11.41 4.80
N VAL A 211 11.60 11.06 5.37
CA VAL A 211 12.52 10.05 4.79
C VAL A 211 11.83 8.69 4.64
N LEU A 212 11.04 8.26 5.63
CA LEU A 212 10.29 7.00 5.55
C LEU A 212 9.24 7.04 4.43
N LEU A 213 8.50 8.13 4.28
CA LEU A 213 7.51 8.30 3.22
C LEU A 213 8.15 8.34 1.82
N GLN A 214 9.32 8.97 1.69
CA GLN A 214 10.10 8.96 0.46
C GLN A 214 10.71 7.58 0.15
N SER A 215 10.91 6.73 1.17
CA SER A 215 11.41 5.36 1.00
C SER A 215 10.35 4.35 0.56
N LEU A 216 9.08 4.76 0.46
CA LEU A 216 8.01 3.89 -0.02
C LEU A 216 8.38 3.31 -1.40
N PRO A 217 8.14 2.00 -1.62
CA PRO A 217 8.49 1.37 -2.88
C PRO A 217 7.68 2.00 -4.01
N LYS A 218 8.27 2.05 -5.20
CA LYS A 218 7.57 2.50 -6.43
C LYS A 218 6.80 1.38 -7.11
N GLN A 219 7.21 0.14 -6.85
CA GLN A 219 6.58 -1.05 -7.38
C GLN A 219 6.55 -2.13 -6.30
N ILE A 220 5.46 -2.87 -6.23
CA ILE A 220 5.31 -4.05 -5.38
C ILE A 220 5.37 -5.28 -6.29
N PRO A 221 6.41 -6.12 -6.22
CA PRO A 221 6.45 -7.35 -7.01
C PRO A 221 5.32 -8.28 -6.56
N ILE A 222 4.56 -8.78 -7.52
CA ILE A 222 3.51 -9.76 -7.26
C ILE A 222 4.13 -11.15 -7.35
N ASP A 223 4.73 -11.46 -8.49
CA ASP A 223 5.48 -12.70 -8.73
C ASP A 223 6.67 -12.44 -9.67
N GLU A 224 7.20 -13.47 -10.34
CA GLU A 224 8.30 -13.32 -11.31
C GLU A 224 7.89 -12.60 -12.60
N THR A 225 6.58 -12.50 -12.87
CA THR A 225 6.02 -11.99 -14.12
C THR A 225 5.58 -10.55 -13.98
N ALA A 226 4.86 -10.24 -12.89
CA ALA A 226 4.16 -8.98 -12.73
C ALA A 226 4.59 -8.22 -11.47
N ALA A 227 4.56 -6.89 -11.56
CA ALA A 227 4.67 -5.97 -10.43
C ALA A 227 3.54 -4.94 -10.49
N LEU A 228 3.06 -4.49 -9.33
CA LEU A 228 2.09 -3.42 -9.20
C LEU A 228 2.82 -2.09 -9.06
N SER A 229 2.56 -1.14 -9.95
CA SER A 229 3.05 0.23 -9.83
C SER A 229 2.30 0.96 -8.71
N VAL A 230 3.03 1.45 -7.72
CA VAL A 230 2.48 2.17 -6.56
C VAL A 230 3.03 3.59 -6.43
N SER A 231 3.64 4.11 -7.50
CA SER A 231 4.07 5.51 -7.58
C SER A 231 2.88 6.47 -7.50
N PHE A 232 3.07 7.60 -6.81
CA PHE A 232 2.05 8.65 -6.67
C PHE A 232 1.83 9.37 -8.00
N VAL A 233 0.57 9.52 -8.42
CA VAL A 233 0.23 10.16 -9.70
C VAL A 233 -0.10 11.65 -9.56
N LYS A 234 -0.68 12.07 -8.44
CA LYS A 234 -1.01 13.47 -8.14
C LYS A 234 -0.65 13.86 -6.70
N ASN A 235 -0.72 15.15 -6.39
CA ASN A 235 -0.64 15.61 -5.00
C ASN A 235 -1.80 15.02 -4.20
N PRO A 236 -1.60 14.65 -2.93
CA PRO A 236 -2.70 14.25 -2.07
C PRO A 236 -3.74 15.37 -1.97
N VAL A 237 -5.00 14.96 -1.90
CA VAL A 237 -6.13 15.89 -1.75
C VAL A 237 -6.53 15.89 -0.28
N LEU A 238 -6.34 17.02 0.38
CA LEU A 238 -6.79 17.22 1.75
C LEU A 238 -8.21 17.76 1.74
N SER A 239 -9.05 17.19 2.59
CA SER A 239 -10.39 17.69 2.88
C SER A 239 -10.51 18.02 4.37
N ASN A 240 -11.68 18.51 4.78
CA ASN A 240 -11.97 18.74 6.19
C ASN A 240 -12.15 17.45 6.99
N SER A 241 -12.22 16.29 6.34
CA SER A 241 -12.51 15.01 7.01
C SER A 241 -11.66 13.81 6.56
N SER A 242 -10.74 14.02 5.62
CA SER A 242 -9.91 12.96 5.04
C SER A 242 -8.72 13.49 4.26
N ILE A 243 -7.80 12.59 3.97
CA ILE A 243 -6.72 12.78 3.00
C ILE A 243 -6.84 11.67 1.96
N GLU A 244 -6.86 12.03 0.69
CA GLU A 244 -6.89 11.09 -0.43
C GLU A 244 -5.55 11.07 -1.16
N PHE A 245 -4.98 9.88 -1.28
CA PHE A 245 -3.81 9.59 -2.11
C PHE A 245 -4.24 8.87 -3.36
N GLU A 246 -3.59 9.14 -4.49
CA GLU A 246 -3.79 8.38 -5.72
C GLU A 246 -2.44 7.85 -6.20
N ILE A 247 -2.41 6.54 -6.48
CA ILE A 247 -1.26 5.82 -6.99
C ILE A 247 -1.60 5.23 -8.36
N ASN A 248 -0.56 4.99 -9.16
CA ASN A 248 -0.69 4.48 -10.52
C ASN A 248 -1.51 3.18 -10.57
N GLY A 249 -1.24 2.22 -9.70
CA GLY A 249 -2.06 1.01 -9.56
C GLY A 249 -2.05 0.05 -10.75
N LEU A 250 -1.34 0.34 -11.85
CA LEU A 250 -1.27 -0.57 -13.00
C LEU A 250 -0.22 -1.66 -12.79
N PHE A 251 -0.51 -2.84 -13.34
CA PHE A 251 0.44 -3.94 -13.38
C PHE A 251 1.41 -3.76 -14.54
N THR A 252 2.70 -4.01 -14.29
CA THR A 252 3.78 -3.98 -15.26
C THR A 252 4.50 -5.32 -15.31
N ALA A 253 5.07 -5.66 -16.46
CA ALA A 253 5.92 -6.84 -16.59
C ALA A 253 7.29 -6.58 -15.93
N ARG A 254 7.82 -7.57 -15.20
CA ARG A 254 9.12 -7.45 -14.52
C ARG A 254 10.33 -7.67 -15.42
N ASN A 255 10.18 -8.36 -16.55
CA ASN A 255 11.27 -8.62 -17.48
C ASN A 255 11.41 -7.47 -18.50
N GLU A 256 12.62 -6.90 -18.63
CA GLU A 256 12.92 -5.75 -19.50
C GLU A 256 12.53 -5.96 -20.98
N ILE A 257 12.58 -7.21 -21.47
CA ILE A 257 12.16 -7.57 -22.84
C ILE A 257 10.64 -7.38 -23.03
N LEU A 258 9.86 -7.55 -21.98
CA LEU A 258 8.41 -7.32 -21.98
C LEU A 258 8.07 -5.86 -21.66
N ALA A 259 8.88 -5.19 -20.84
CA ALA A 259 8.68 -3.79 -20.45
C ALA A 259 8.86 -2.80 -21.62
N SER A 260 9.74 -3.08 -22.59
CA SER A 260 10.04 -2.15 -23.69
C SER A 260 8.91 -1.96 -24.71
N ARG A 261 7.82 -2.72 -24.62
CA ARG A 261 6.72 -2.70 -25.60
C ARG A 261 5.52 -1.86 -25.17
N TYR A 262 5.44 -1.38 -23.92
CA TYR A 262 4.17 -0.92 -23.37
C TYR A 262 4.34 0.32 -22.48
N TYR A 263 4.15 1.49 -23.08
CA TYR A 263 3.85 2.72 -22.35
C TYR A 263 2.34 2.95 -22.38
N LEU A 264 1.71 2.85 -21.22
CA LEU A 264 0.36 3.37 -21.00
C LEU A 264 0.48 4.78 -20.40
N ARG A 265 -0.20 5.74 -20.99
CA ARG A 265 -0.28 7.14 -20.55
C ARG A 265 -1.74 7.55 -20.52
N GLY A 266 -2.20 8.25 -19.50
CA GLY A 266 -3.52 8.88 -19.55
C GLY A 266 -3.67 10.04 -18.56
N SER A 267 -4.92 10.39 -18.26
CA SER A 267 -5.36 11.43 -17.30
C SER A 267 -6.64 10.95 -16.60
N GLY A 268 -6.86 11.36 -15.34
CA GLY A 268 -7.84 10.75 -14.43
C GLY A 268 -9.24 11.37 -14.34
N ILE A 269 -10.17 10.58 -13.78
CA ILE A 269 -11.47 10.98 -13.20
C ILE A 269 -11.68 10.17 -11.92
N SER A 270 -12.01 10.83 -10.81
CA SER A 270 -12.38 10.16 -9.55
C SER A 270 -13.90 9.96 -9.46
N ILE A 271 -14.32 8.78 -8.99
CA ILE A 271 -15.72 8.51 -8.62
C ILE A 271 -15.77 8.31 -7.10
N PRO A 272 -16.47 9.17 -6.34
CA PRO A 272 -16.57 9.02 -4.91
C PRO A 272 -17.53 7.86 -4.57
N CYS A 273 -16.99 6.79 -3.97
CA CYS A 273 -17.81 5.87 -3.20
C CYS A 273 -18.25 6.57 -1.90
N SER A 274 -19.55 6.74 -1.67
CA SER A 274 -20.06 7.30 -0.42
C SER A 274 -20.44 6.18 0.56
N GLY A 275 -20.07 6.34 1.83
CA GLY A 275 -20.60 5.55 2.94
C GLY A 275 -19.63 4.56 3.59
N SER A 276 -18.97 4.98 4.67
CA SER A 276 -18.76 4.23 5.92
C SER A 276 -17.74 4.94 6.83
N ALA A 277 -17.88 4.78 8.16
CA ALA A 277 -16.99 5.33 9.18
C ALA A 277 -15.68 4.53 9.36
N ASN A 278 -15.07 4.11 8.25
CA ASN A 278 -13.84 3.33 8.24
C ASN A 278 -12.61 4.25 8.30
N MET A 279 -11.51 3.75 8.86
CA MET A 279 -10.25 4.51 8.95
C MET A 279 -9.59 4.68 7.58
N ILE A 280 -9.65 3.63 6.76
CA ILE A 280 -9.04 3.58 5.43
C ILE A 280 -10.07 3.05 4.44
N LYS A 281 -10.08 3.64 3.25
CA LYS A 281 -10.89 3.19 2.13
C LYS A 281 -10.01 3.13 0.89
N ILE A 282 -10.11 2.02 0.16
CA ILE A 282 -9.34 1.77 -1.04
C ILE A 282 -10.33 1.64 -2.20
N SER A 283 -10.15 2.45 -3.23
CA SER A 283 -10.92 2.36 -4.47
C SER A 283 -10.00 1.85 -5.57
N VAL A 284 -10.41 0.81 -6.28
CA VAL A 284 -9.62 0.17 -7.33
C VAL A 284 -10.36 0.34 -8.65
N ASN A 285 -9.74 1.03 -9.61
CA ASN A 285 -10.30 1.21 -10.94
C ASN A 285 -10.30 -0.11 -11.73
N GLU A 286 -11.28 -0.34 -12.61
CA GLU A 286 -11.38 -1.55 -13.43
C GLU A 286 -10.11 -1.81 -14.28
N ASN A 287 -9.44 -0.76 -14.73
CA ASN A 287 -8.23 -0.83 -15.52
C ASN A 287 -7.03 -1.41 -14.74
N VAL A 288 -7.07 -1.39 -13.41
CA VAL A 288 -6.10 -2.13 -12.58
C VAL A 288 -6.21 -3.63 -12.87
N PHE A 289 -7.42 -4.18 -12.87
CA PHE A 289 -7.66 -5.59 -13.18
C PHE A 289 -7.34 -5.91 -14.64
N ASN A 290 -7.74 -5.04 -15.57
CA ASN A 290 -7.43 -5.22 -17.00
C ASN A 290 -5.92 -5.18 -17.28
N SER A 291 -5.15 -4.34 -16.57
CA SER A 291 -3.69 -4.31 -16.71
C SER A 291 -3.03 -5.60 -16.21
N ALA A 292 -3.51 -6.18 -15.11
CA ALA A 292 -3.04 -7.47 -14.62
C ALA A 292 -3.32 -8.58 -15.65
N SER A 293 -4.55 -8.63 -16.14
CA SER A 293 -5.01 -9.55 -17.20
C SER A 293 -4.10 -9.48 -18.43
N LEU A 294 -3.78 -8.27 -18.89
CA LEU A 294 -2.91 -8.04 -20.04
C LEU A 294 -1.47 -8.53 -19.80
N VAL A 295 -0.89 -8.27 -18.63
CA VAL A 295 0.48 -8.69 -18.31
C VAL A 295 0.61 -10.21 -18.33
N TYR A 296 -0.29 -10.94 -17.66
CA TYR A 296 -0.24 -12.40 -17.64
C TYR A 296 -0.57 -13.04 -19.00
N PHE A 297 -1.49 -12.44 -19.76
CA PHE A 297 -1.77 -12.89 -21.13
C PHE A 297 -0.53 -12.76 -22.02
N ASN A 298 0.13 -11.58 -21.99
CA ASN A 298 1.32 -11.32 -22.82
C ASN A 298 2.55 -12.12 -22.39
N ALA A 299 2.56 -12.65 -21.16
CA ALA A 299 3.61 -13.52 -20.65
C ALA A 299 3.34 -15.01 -20.92
N ASP A 300 2.32 -15.34 -21.72
CA ASP A 300 1.92 -16.70 -22.07
C ASP A 300 1.55 -17.61 -20.87
N TYR A 301 1.23 -17.01 -19.71
CA TYR A 301 0.80 -17.74 -18.50
C TYR A 301 -0.60 -18.35 -18.61
N MET A 302 -1.41 -17.89 -19.56
CA MET A 302 -2.81 -18.27 -19.71
C MET A 302 -3.01 -19.37 -20.75
N GLN A 303 -2.17 -20.42 -20.66
CA GLN A 303 -2.16 -21.59 -21.54
C GLN A 303 -1.95 -22.86 -20.70
N TRP A 304 -2.72 -23.90 -20.97
CA TRP A 304 -2.70 -25.15 -20.21
C TRP A 304 -2.98 -26.35 -21.12
N ILE A 305 -2.23 -27.43 -20.91
CA ILE A 305 -2.58 -28.75 -21.44
C ILE A 305 -3.26 -29.51 -20.32
N VAL A 306 -4.48 -29.97 -20.56
CA VAL A 306 -5.23 -30.83 -19.65
C VAL A 306 -5.12 -32.27 -20.15
N ASP A 307 -4.15 -32.97 -19.60
CA ASP A 307 -3.82 -34.38 -19.82
C ASP A 307 -4.29 -35.29 -18.67
N GLU A 308 -4.66 -34.70 -17.52
CA GLU A 308 -5.26 -35.39 -16.40
C GLU A 308 -6.56 -34.71 -15.92
N LEU A 309 -7.62 -35.52 -15.76
CA LEU A 309 -8.88 -35.11 -15.13
C LEU A 309 -9.23 -36.10 -14.01
N PRO A 310 -9.83 -35.65 -12.89
CA PRO A 310 -10.25 -36.56 -11.82
C PRO A 310 -11.26 -37.61 -12.29
N ASN A 311 -11.98 -37.34 -13.39
CA ASN A 311 -12.66 -38.36 -14.17
C ASN A 311 -11.94 -38.53 -15.52
N GLN A 312 -10.80 -39.23 -15.51
CA GLN A 312 -9.91 -39.48 -16.66
C GLN A 312 -10.67 -40.03 -17.88
N THR A 313 -11.88 -40.53 -17.70
CA THR A 313 -12.69 -41.06 -18.78
C THR A 313 -13.02 -40.04 -19.87
N PHE A 314 -13.08 -38.73 -19.58
CA PHE A 314 -13.31 -37.71 -20.61
C PHE A 314 -12.12 -37.47 -21.54
N LEU A 315 -10.93 -37.94 -21.18
CA LEU A 315 -9.70 -37.83 -21.96
C LEU A 315 -9.43 -39.09 -22.80
N ASN A 316 -10.50 -39.74 -23.27
CA ASN A 316 -10.41 -40.86 -24.20
C ASN A 316 -11.56 -40.80 -25.22
N THR A 317 -11.25 -41.05 -26.50
CA THR A 317 -12.22 -40.93 -27.59
C THR A 317 -13.44 -41.85 -27.43
N ALA A 318 -13.32 -42.94 -26.65
CA ALA A 318 -14.42 -43.85 -26.34
C ALA A 318 -15.61 -43.16 -25.68
N LYS A 319 -15.38 -42.19 -24.78
CA LYS A 319 -16.48 -41.43 -24.14
C LYS A 319 -17.14 -40.44 -25.08
N TRP A 320 -16.43 -39.98 -26.10
CA TRP A 320 -16.95 -39.08 -27.11
C TRP A 320 -17.70 -39.79 -28.23
N LYS A 321 -17.79 -41.13 -28.23
CA LYS A 321 -18.43 -41.93 -29.29
C LYS A 321 -19.85 -41.48 -29.67
N TYR A 322 -20.64 -40.98 -28.71
CA TYR A 322 -22.00 -40.50 -28.95
C TYR A 322 -22.09 -38.98 -29.16
N ILE A 323 -21.09 -38.22 -28.72
CA ILE A 323 -21.02 -36.75 -28.83
C ILE A 323 -20.38 -36.35 -30.15
N ILE A 324 -19.24 -36.97 -30.47
CA ILE A 324 -18.47 -36.81 -31.70
C ILE A 324 -18.18 -38.20 -32.31
N PRO A 325 -19.16 -38.86 -32.97
CA PRO A 325 -18.97 -40.22 -33.48
C PRO A 325 -17.82 -40.38 -34.48
N ARG A 326 -17.48 -39.31 -35.22
CA ARG A 326 -16.37 -39.32 -36.18
C ARG A 326 -15.00 -39.37 -35.50
N LEU A 327 -14.86 -38.74 -34.33
CA LEU A 327 -13.65 -38.80 -33.51
C LEU A 327 -13.32 -40.26 -33.17
N TYR A 328 -14.28 -40.97 -32.59
CA TYR A 328 -14.10 -42.38 -32.22
C TYR A 328 -13.88 -43.32 -33.42
N LYS A 329 -14.52 -43.04 -34.57
CA LYS A 329 -14.33 -43.88 -35.77
C LYS A 329 -12.92 -43.76 -36.35
N GLN A 330 -12.36 -42.55 -36.34
CA GLN A 330 -11.03 -42.31 -36.88
C GLN A 330 -9.93 -42.69 -35.88
N TYR A 331 -10.19 -42.47 -34.58
CA TYR A 331 -9.23 -42.71 -33.50
C TYR A 331 -9.89 -43.56 -32.39
N PRO A 332 -10.11 -44.86 -32.59
CA PRO A 332 -10.86 -45.69 -31.64
C PRO A 332 -10.09 -45.97 -30.34
N ASN A 333 -10.70 -45.63 -29.19
CA ASN A 333 -10.14 -45.78 -27.84
C ASN A 333 -8.79 -45.07 -27.63
N ALA A 334 -8.47 -44.07 -28.45
CA ALA A 334 -7.26 -43.29 -28.31
C ALA A 334 -7.37 -42.31 -27.12
N ASP A 335 -6.24 -42.05 -26.47
CA ASP A 335 -6.15 -41.05 -25.42
C ASP A 335 -6.20 -39.64 -26.01
N MET A 336 -6.62 -38.69 -25.20
CA MET A 336 -6.83 -37.31 -25.61
C MET A 336 -6.25 -36.36 -24.58
N GLU A 337 -5.87 -35.18 -25.04
CA GLU A 337 -5.59 -34.03 -24.18
C GLU A 337 -6.36 -32.82 -24.71
N PHE A 338 -6.62 -31.87 -23.82
CA PHE A 338 -7.21 -30.58 -24.18
C PHE A 338 -6.15 -29.50 -24.06
N ASN A 339 -5.78 -28.88 -25.17
CA ASN A 339 -4.93 -27.70 -25.16
C ASN A 339 -5.84 -26.46 -25.09
N ILE A 340 -5.71 -25.73 -23.99
CA ILE A 340 -6.50 -24.56 -23.62
C ILE A 340 -5.59 -23.35 -23.66
N SER A 341 -5.92 -22.36 -24.49
CA SER A 341 -5.17 -21.10 -24.54
C SER A 341 -6.13 -19.93 -24.70
N LEU A 342 -5.88 -18.83 -23.99
CA LEU A 342 -6.68 -17.63 -24.23
C LEU A 342 -6.36 -17.00 -25.58
N THR A 343 -7.37 -16.45 -26.24
CA THR A 343 -7.21 -15.77 -27.55
C THR A 343 -6.95 -14.28 -27.41
N SER A 344 -7.32 -13.72 -26.26
CA SER A 344 -7.13 -12.32 -25.88
C SER A 344 -7.07 -12.21 -24.35
N PRO A 345 -6.55 -11.11 -23.79
CA PRO A 345 -6.65 -10.86 -22.37
C PRO A 345 -8.12 -10.89 -21.91
N PRO A 346 -8.43 -11.51 -20.75
CA PRO A 346 -9.72 -11.37 -20.10
C PRO A 346 -10.13 -9.90 -19.96
N ILE A 347 -11.36 -9.59 -20.35
CA ILE A 347 -11.94 -8.25 -20.17
C ILE A 347 -12.64 -8.25 -18.82
N ILE A 348 -12.33 -7.28 -17.97
CA ILE A 348 -12.88 -7.16 -16.60
C ILE A 348 -13.58 -5.81 -16.50
N GLN A 349 -14.80 -5.83 -15.99
CA GLN A 349 -15.66 -4.65 -15.82
C GLN A 349 -16.15 -4.59 -14.39
N VAL A 350 -15.97 -3.44 -13.74
CA VAL A 350 -16.50 -3.23 -12.38
C VAL A 350 -17.88 -2.61 -12.50
N VAL A 351 -18.91 -3.39 -12.16
CA VAL A 351 -20.31 -2.95 -12.19
C VAL A 351 -20.82 -2.77 -10.76
N ASN A 352 -22.03 -2.24 -10.61
CA ASN A 352 -22.59 -2.03 -9.27
C ASN A 352 -22.73 -3.36 -8.52
N GLN A 353 -22.01 -3.50 -7.39
CA GLN A 353 -21.98 -4.67 -6.51
C GLN A 353 -21.44 -5.98 -7.10
N ASP A 354 -20.85 -5.98 -8.30
CA ASP A 354 -20.29 -7.18 -8.94
C ASP A 354 -19.08 -6.83 -9.81
N ILE A 355 -18.21 -7.81 -10.06
CA ILE A 355 -17.11 -7.68 -11.03
C ILE A 355 -17.41 -8.67 -12.16
N GLU A 356 -17.64 -8.20 -13.36
CA GLU A 356 -17.91 -9.07 -14.50
C GLU A 356 -16.64 -9.31 -15.31
N SER A 357 -16.52 -10.51 -15.90
CA SER A 357 -15.43 -10.81 -16.81
C SER A 357 -15.88 -11.63 -18.01
N THR A 358 -15.37 -11.26 -19.19
CA THR A 358 -15.53 -12.01 -20.43
C THR A 358 -14.17 -12.59 -20.84
N ILE A 359 -14.14 -13.92 -21.02
CA ILE A 359 -12.92 -14.69 -21.28
C ILE A 359 -13.11 -15.44 -22.60
N TYR A 360 -12.18 -15.25 -23.53
CA TYR A 360 -12.15 -15.94 -24.82
C TYR A 360 -11.04 -16.98 -24.85
N ILE A 361 -11.41 -18.24 -25.07
CA ILE A 361 -10.51 -19.39 -24.98
C ILE A 361 -10.59 -20.21 -26.27
N ASP A 362 -9.43 -20.56 -26.82
CA ASP A 362 -9.32 -21.65 -27.77
C ASP A 362 -9.09 -22.96 -27.04
N LEU A 363 -10.00 -23.89 -27.26
CA LEU A 363 -9.91 -25.28 -26.83
C LEU A 363 -9.62 -26.15 -28.05
N ILE A 364 -8.40 -26.66 -28.11
CA ILE A 364 -7.98 -27.62 -29.13
C ILE A 364 -8.12 -29.02 -28.53
N LEU A 365 -8.88 -29.87 -29.23
CA LEU A 365 -8.97 -31.29 -28.92
C LEU A 365 -7.80 -31.98 -29.63
N ASN A 366 -6.93 -32.62 -28.86
CA ASN A 366 -5.82 -33.41 -29.37
C ASN A 366 -6.09 -34.89 -29.12
N VAL A 367 -5.66 -35.73 -30.06
CA VAL A 367 -5.60 -37.18 -29.92
C VAL A 367 -4.14 -37.59 -29.81
N LEU A 368 -3.84 -38.51 -28.91
CA LEU A 368 -2.51 -39.05 -28.69
C LEU A 368 -2.38 -40.39 -29.43
N GLU A 369 -1.57 -40.43 -30.49
CA GLU A 369 -1.24 -41.65 -31.22
C GLU A 369 0.27 -41.87 -31.27
N VAL A 370 0.76 -42.97 -30.69
CA VAL A 370 2.15 -43.46 -30.78
C VAL A 370 3.22 -42.36 -30.85
N GLY A 371 3.27 -41.51 -29.81
CA GLY A 371 4.28 -40.45 -29.67
C GLY A 371 4.00 -39.17 -30.45
N GLU A 372 2.86 -39.06 -31.14
CA GLU A 372 2.40 -37.87 -31.85
C GLU A 372 1.14 -37.28 -31.20
N VAL A 373 1.09 -35.95 -31.12
CA VAL A 373 -0.07 -35.18 -30.66
C VAL A 373 -0.78 -34.62 -31.89
N ILE A 374 -1.97 -35.16 -32.21
CA ILE A 374 -2.71 -34.81 -33.42
C ILE A 374 -3.88 -33.88 -33.07
N PRO A 375 -3.85 -32.60 -33.48
CA PRO A 375 -4.95 -31.67 -33.24
C PRO A 375 -6.12 -31.96 -34.21
N VAL A 376 -7.28 -32.33 -33.65
CA VAL A 376 -8.43 -32.81 -34.44
C VAL A 376 -9.56 -31.80 -34.60
N ALA A 377 -9.71 -30.86 -33.66
CA ALA A 377 -10.67 -29.76 -33.75
C ALA A 377 -10.26 -28.60 -32.84
N CYS A 378 -10.67 -27.37 -33.20
CA CYS A 378 -10.55 -26.20 -32.35
C CYS A 378 -11.92 -25.55 -32.14
N ILE A 379 -12.23 -25.28 -30.88
CA ILE A 379 -13.48 -24.70 -30.42
C ILE A 379 -13.15 -23.40 -29.70
N LEU A 380 -13.76 -22.30 -30.12
CA LEU A 380 -13.76 -21.05 -29.38
C LEU A 380 -14.82 -21.13 -28.28
N LEU A 381 -14.40 -20.88 -27.05
CA LEU A 381 -15.27 -20.72 -25.89
C LEU A 381 -15.30 -19.23 -25.51
N GLU A 382 -16.49 -18.68 -25.38
CA GLU A 382 -16.71 -17.37 -24.79
C GLU A 382 -17.38 -17.59 -23.43
N ILE A 383 -16.66 -17.28 -22.36
CA ILE A 383 -17.08 -17.50 -20.98
C ILE A 383 -17.43 -16.16 -20.35
N ASN A 384 -18.64 -16.06 -19.84
CA ASN A 384 -19.06 -14.95 -18.98
C ASN A 384 -18.94 -15.39 -17.53
N ALA A 385 -18.19 -14.64 -16.75
CA ALA A 385 -17.95 -14.90 -15.34
C ALA A 385 -18.31 -13.67 -14.49
N SER A 386 -18.61 -13.92 -13.22
CA SER A 386 -18.67 -12.89 -12.19
C SER A 386 -17.66 -13.15 -11.10
N GLY A 387 -17.28 -12.08 -10.41
CA GLY A 387 -16.21 -12.05 -9.45
C GLY A 387 -16.63 -11.27 -8.22
N SER A 388 -16.24 -11.76 -7.05
CA SER A 388 -16.28 -10.97 -5.82
C SER A 388 -14.86 -10.80 -5.30
N ALA A 389 -14.51 -9.60 -4.83
CA ALA A 389 -13.25 -9.33 -4.17
C ALA A 389 -13.44 -9.30 -2.65
N GLU A 390 -12.44 -9.80 -1.92
CA GLU A 390 -12.40 -9.77 -0.45
C GLU A 390 -10.97 -9.47 0.03
N ILE A 391 -10.84 -8.87 1.21
CA ILE A 391 -9.54 -8.64 1.82
C ILE A 391 -9.28 -9.74 2.83
N ILE A 392 -8.25 -10.56 2.59
CA ILE A 392 -7.79 -11.59 3.53
C ILE A 392 -6.44 -11.16 4.10
N ARG A 393 -6.45 -10.74 5.37
CA ARG A 393 -5.30 -10.11 6.04
C ARG A 393 -4.89 -8.84 5.29
N ASN A 394 -3.74 -8.85 4.62
CA ASN A 394 -3.22 -7.72 3.84
C ASN A 394 -3.26 -7.98 2.32
N ASN A 395 -4.02 -8.99 1.88
CA ASN A 395 -4.09 -9.39 0.48
C ASN A 395 -5.49 -9.13 -0.07
N LEU A 396 -5.57 -8.65 -1.31
CA LEU A 396 -6.79 -8.70 -2.08
C LEU A 396 -6.95 -10.11 -2.65
N ALA A 397 -7.99 -10.82 -2.24
CA ALA A 397 -8.40 -12.10 -2.77
C ALA A 397 -9.68 -11.93 -3.59
N GLY A 398 -9.97 -12.93 -4.42
CA GLY A 398 -11.20 -12.93 -5.20
C GLY A 398 -11.69 -14.33 -5.52
N ILE A 399 -12.99 -14.43 -5.78
CA ILE A 399 -13.66 -15.65 -6.20
C ILE A 399 -14.26 -15.39 -7.56
N ILE A 400 -13.96 -16.24 -8.53
CA ILE A 400 -14.55 -16.19 -9.88
C ILE A 400 -15.60 -17.29 -10.01
N ARG A 401 -16.75 -16.95 -10.58
CA ARG A 401 -17.90 -17.84 -10.84
C ARG A 401 -18.29 -17.74 -12.29
N VAL A 402 -18.35 -18.85 -12.99
CA VAL A 402 -18.85 -18.88 -14.38
C VAL A 402 -20.37 -18.68 -14.36
N LYS A 403 -20.86 -17.59 -14.99
CA LYS A 403 -22.28 -17.31 -15.22
C LYS A 403 -22.83 -18.14 -16.37
N GLY A 404 -22.03 -18.30 -17.43
CA GLY A 404 -22.37 -19.10 -18.59
C GLY A 404 -21.25 -19.11 -19.63
N PHE A 405 -21.40 -19.95 -20.65
CA PHE A 405 -20.48 -19.97 -21.77
C PHE A 405 -21.19 -20.36 -23.08
N SER A 406 -20.70 -19.83 -24.19
CA SER A 406 -21.07 -20.21 -25.56
C SER A 406 -19.89 -20.90 -26.24
N THR A 407 -20.18 -21.70 -27.27
CA THR A 407 -19.16 -22.47 -28.01
C THR A 407 -19.33 -22.29 -29.50
N HIS A 408 -18.22 -22.04 -30.20
CA HIS A 408 -18.19 -21.84 -31.65
C HIS A 408 -17.09 -22.69 -32.28
N LEU A 409 -17.41 -23.43 -33.34
CA LEU A 409 -16.41 -24.23 -34.05
C LEU A 409 -15.52 -23.32 -34.90
N LYS A 410 -14.20 -23.29 -34.62
CA LYS A 410 -13.24 -22.61 -35.50
C LYS A 410 -12.87 -23.49 -36.70
N TRP A 411 -12.44 -24.72 -36.43
CA TRP A 411 -12.11 -25.70 -37.46
C TRP A 411 -12.22 -27.13 -36.90
N SER A 412 -12.31 -28.11 -37.81
CA SER A 412 -12.35 -29.54 -37.44
C SER A 412 -11.88 -30.43 -38.60
N ASN A 413 -10.92 -31.30 -38.30
CA ASN A 413 -10.41 -32.33 -39.23
C ASN A 413 -11.24 -33.63 -39.18
N ILE A 414 -12.08 -33.77 -38.15
CA ILE A 414 -13.02 -34.88 -37.94
C ILE A 414 -14.43 -34.55 -38.46
N GLY A 415 -14.56 -33.48 -39.26
CA GLY A 415 -15.80 -33.04 -39.89
C GLY A 415 -16.70 -32.19 -39.00
N LYS A 416 -17.95 -31.99 -39.44
CA LYS A 416 -18.90 -31.12 -38.73
C LYS A 416 -19.19 -31.65 -37.31
N LEU A 417 -19.09 -30.76 -36.33
CA LEU A 417 -19.36 -31.04 -34.93
C LEU A 417 -20.74 -30.50 -34.53
N ASN A 418 -21.47 -31.25 -33.70
CA ASN A 418 -22.70 -30.75 -33.10
C ASN A 418 -22.36 -29.96 -31.83
N MET A 419 -22.28 -28.64 -31.96
CA MET A 419 -21.86 -27.76 -30.87
C MET A 419 -22.79 -27.81 -29.65
N LEU A 420 -24.08 -28.12 -29.83
CA LEU A 420 -25.02 -28.25 -28.71
C LEU A 420 -24.68 -29.46 -27.82
N LEU A 421 -24.32 -30.59 -28.44
CA LEU A 421 -23.89 -31.79 -27.70
C LEU A 421 -22.56 -31.55 -26.98
N ILE A 422 -21.65 -30.85 -27.63
CA ILE A 422 -20.35 -30.51 -27.05
C ILE A 422 -20.52 -29.55 -25.86
N GLN A 423 -21.31 -28.50 -26.01
CA GLN A 423 -21.61 -27.56 -24.93
C GLN A 423 -22.28 -28.26 -23.74
N THR A 424 -23.18 -29.23 -23.99
CA THR A 424 -23.81 -30.05 -22.95
C THR A 424 -22.81 -30.97 -22.25
N ALA A 425 -21.88 -31.57 -22.99
CA ALA A 425 -20.82 -32.39 -22.40
C ALA A 425 -19.86 -31.54 -21.55
N MET A 426 -19.50 -30.35 -22.04
CA MET A 426 -18.61 -29.42 -21.34
C MET A 426 -19.25 -28.87 -20.07
N SER A 427 -20.55 -28.62 -20.03
CA SER A 427 -21.23 -28.13 -18.82
C SER A 427 -21.28 -29.17 -17.69
N ALA A 428 -21.08 -30.46 -18.00
CA ALA A 428 -20.97 -31.52 -17.01
C ALA A 428 -19.59 -31.60 -16.34
N ILE A 429 -18.54 -31.02 -16.94
CA ILE A 429 -17.18 -31.04 -16.40
C ILE A 429 -17.09 -30.18 -15.10
N PRO A 430 -17.61 -28.94 -15.05
CA PRO A 430 -17.56 -28.10 -13.84
C PRO A 430 -18.43 -28.60 -12.67
N GLN A 431 -19.54 -29.31 -12.93
CA GLN A 431 -20.48 -29.71 -11.87
C GLN A 431 -19.94 -30.80 -10.94
N SER A 432 -18.89 -31.53 -11.35
CA SER A 432 -18.20 -32.51 -10.49
C SER A 432 -17.24 -31.88 -9.47
N HIS A 433 -17.07 -30.54 -9.50
CA HIS A 433 -16.12 -29.79 -8.67
C HIS A 433 -16.76 -28.64 -7.88
N ARG A 434 -17.95 -28.86 -7.29
CA ARG A 434 -18.39 -28.07 -6.12
C ARG A 434 -17.47 -28.37 -4.94
N GLY A 435 -16.33 -27.68 -4.87
CA GLY A 435 -15.35 -27.84 -3.79
C GLY A 435 -13.89 -27.67 -4.20
N ALA A 436 -13.58 -27.53 -5.49
CA ALA A 436 -12.23 -27.19 -5.91
C ALA A 436 -12.00 -25.68 -5.72
N ILE A 437 -11.58 -25.31 -4.51
CA ILE A 437 -10.68 -24.17 -4.34
C ILE A 437 -9.50 -24.50 -5.25
N TYR A 438 -9.44 -23.89 -6.43
CA TYR A 438 -8.21 -23.91 -7.22
C TYR A 438 -7.17 -23.18 -6.37
N LYS A 439 -6.44 -23.95 -5.57
CA LYS A 439 -5.08 -23.59 -5.18
C LYS A 439 -4.32 -23.46 -6.50
N LEU A 440 -4.31 -22.25 -7.04
CA LEU A 440 -3.12 -21.77 -7.74
C LEU A 440 -1.95 -22.12 -6.81
N ALA A 441 -1.11 -23.06 -7.23
CA ALA A 441 0.00 -23.56 -6.43
C ALA A 441 1.01 -22.43 -6.12
N PRO A 442 1.94 -22.70 -5.21
CA PRO A 442 2.02 -22.11 -3.88
C PRO A 442 2.38 -20.62 -3.87
N THR A 443 1.66 -19.84 -3.03
CA THR A 443 2.13 -18.56 -2.48
C THR A 443 2.52 -17.48 -3.50
N THR A 444 1.54 -16.93 -4.21
CA THR A 444 1.58 -15.50 -4.51
C THR A 444 0.66 -14.79 -3.51
N ARG A 445 1.20 -14.62 -2.30
CA ARG A 445 0.62 -13.74 -1.30
C ARG A 445 0.79 -12.32 -1.84
N ILE A 446 -0.31 -11.63 -2.17
CA ILE A 446 -0.29 -10.17 -2.32
C ILE A 446 -0.06 -9.56 -0.94
N SER A 447 1.16 -9.67 -0.44
CA SER A 447 1.57 -8.95 0.75
C SER A 447 1.74 -7.51 0.29
N ILE A 448 0.71 -6.68 0.48
CA ILE A 448 0.98 -5.26 0.71
C ILE A 448 1.74 -5.27 2.03
N ALA A 449 3.06 -5.23 1.94
CA ALA A 449 3.92 -5.10 3.09
C ALA A 449 3.60 -3.75 3.71
N SER A 450 2.69 -3.73 4.69
CA SER A 450 2.90 -2.82 5.80
C SER A 450 4.19 -3.30 6.45
N SER A 451 5.16 -2.39 6.53
CA SER A 451 6.22 -2.53 7.51
C SER A 451 5.57 -2.94 8.84
N SER A 452 6.16 -3.96 9.46
CA SER A 452 5.70 -4.61 10.68
C SER A 452 5.47 -3.61 11.82
N TRP A 453 4.26 -3.06 11.91
CA TRP A 453 3.81 -2.21 13.02
C TRP A 453 2.30 -2.30 13.20
N PHE A 454 1.75 -3.50 13.32
CA PHE A 454 0.37 -3.69 13.79
C PHE A 454 0.28 -5.02 14.55
N TYR A 455 0.58 -4.97 15.84
CA TYR A 455 0.20 -5.98 16.82
C TYR A 455 -0.47 -5.30 18.01
N SER A 456 -1.72 -5.65 18.26
CA SER A 456 -2.47 -5.46 19.51
C SER A 456 -3.82 -6.15 19.26
N SER A 457 -3.89 -7.45 19.56
CA SER A 457 -4.42 -8.07 20.78
C SER A 457 -5.94 -8.09 20.83
N GLU A 458 -6.42 -9.31 21.01
CA GLU A 458 -7.79 -9.81 21.19
C GLU A 458 -8.76 -8.89 21.97
N CYS A 459 -10.00 -8.82 21.47
CA CYS A 459 -11.21 -9.27 22.16
C CYS A 459 -12.23 -9.78 21.14
#